data_AF-A0A8S8YU00-F1
#
_entry.id   AF-A0A8S8YU00-F1
#
_cell.length_a   1.000
_cell.length_b   1.000
_cell.length_c   1.000
_cell.angle_alpha   90.00
_cell.angle_beta   90.00
_cell.angle_gamma   90.00
#
_symmetry.space_group_name_H-M   'P 1'
#
loop_
_entity.id
_entity.type
_entity.pdbx_description
1 polymer ?
#
loop_
_entity_poly.entity_id
_entity_poly.type
_entity_poly.pdbx_seq_one_letter_code
_entity_poly.pdbx_strand_id
1 'polypeptide(L)'
;MSEADQEWMEVLKSPSITMSVGSFLLGSWMAFLTLVNIISGAYSDGRKVNWMDFITNGPVTNSTHEIGLNFPDDLIFAIISAALIGIGVMGIGSSREDGFGGWISGLPNERIMRSLISPNLDIVRTIASWMMLLGIVYYFGWSLRETTWVDPGVYSVMIALVSVGLGLHWIRDAEN
;
A
#
# COMPACT_ATOMS: atom_id res chain seq x y z
N MET A 1 5.94 -13.99 -37.82
CA MET A 1 5.07 -13.05 -37.08
C MET A 1 5.37 -11.66 -37.60
N SER A 2 4.34 -10.86 -37.82
CA SER A 2 4.55 -9.45 -38.19
C SER A 2 5.06 -8.67 -36.98
N GLU A 3 5.70 -7.51 -37.21
CA GLU A 3 6.11 -6.60 -36.13
C GLU A 3 4.91 -6.19 -35.26
N ALA A 4 3.74 -5.99 -35.88
CA ALA A 4 2.50 -5.72 -35.15
C ALA A 4 2.11 -6.88 -34.21
N ASP A 5 2.27 -8.14 -34.63
CA ASP A 5 1.98 -9.30 -33.77
C ASP A 5 2.94 -9.39 -32.58
N GLN A 6 4.18 -8.92 -32.74
CA GLN A 6 5.17 -8.86 -31.66
C GLN A 6 4.85 -7.70 -30.69
N GLU A 7 4.51 -6.53 -31.22
CA GLU A 7 4.17 -5.34 -30.45
C GLU A 7 2.90 -5.54 -29.59
N TRP A 8 1.81 -6.07 -30.17
CA TRP A 8 0.60 -6.40 -29.41
C TRP A 8 0.83 -7.46 -28.34
N MET A 9 1.68 -8.44 -28.62
CA MET A 9 2.06 -9.49 -27.68
C MET A 9 2.96 -8.95 -26.54
N GLU A 10 3.84 -7.99 -26.83
CA GLU A 10 4.64 -7.29 -25.83
C GLU A 10 3.77 -6.41 -24.94
N VAL A 11 2.83 -5.67 -25.51
CA VAL A 11 1.86 -4.84 -24.75
C VAL A 11 1.01 -5.72 -23.81
N LEU A 12 0.52 -6.87 -24.29
CA LEU A 12 -0.22 -7.84 -23.46
C LEU A 12 0.62 -8.44 -22.33
N LYS A 13 1.94 -8.57 -22.53
CA LYS A 13 2.87 -9.12 -21.54
C LYS A 13 3.41 -8.06 -20.59
N SER A 14 3.36 -6.78 -20.97
CA SER A 14 3.79 -5.68 -20.11
C SER A 14 2.78 -5.50 -18.97
N PRO A 15 3.22 -5.60 -17.69
CA PRO A 15 2.33 -5.32 -16.56
C PRO A 15 1.87 -3.86 -16.61
N SER A 16 0.60 -3.61 -16.29
CA SER A 16 0.13 -2.23 -16.09
C SER A 16 0.92 -1.60 -14.94
N ILE A 17 1.52 -0.43 -15.18
CA ILE A 17 2.28 0.30 -14.14
C ILE A 17 1.45 0.50 -12.87
N THR A 18 0.14 0.77 -13.01
CA THR A 18 -0.78 0.92 -11.88
C THR A 18 -0.92 -0.36 -11.07
N MET A 19 -1.05 -1.51 -11.75
CA MET A 19 -1.16 -2.82 -11.09
C MET A 19 0.14 -3.20 -10.39
N SER A 20 1.28 -2.86 -10.99
CA SER A 20 2.61 -3.09 -10.41
C SER A 20 2.83 -2.24 -9.16
N VAL A 21 2.48 -0.95 -9.20
CA VAL A 21 2.51 -0.06 -8.04
C VAL A 21 1.55 -0.56 -6.95
N GLY A 22 0.33 -0.95 -7.31
CA GLY A 22 -0.64 -1.50 -6.36
C GLY A 22 -0.12 -2.77 -5.68
N SER A 23 0.48 -3.70 -6.45
CA SER A 23 1.07 -4.93 -5.93
C SER A 23 2.23 -4.64 -4.99
N PHE A 24 3.12 -3.71 -5.36
CA PHE A 24 4.24 -3.30 -4.52
C PHE A 24 3.78 -2.69 -3.19
N LEU A 25 2.81 -1.76 -3.23
CA LEU A 25 2.29 -1.08 -2.04
C LEU A 25 1.55 -2.06 -1.11
N LEU A 26 0.69 -2.91 -1.67
CA LEU A 26 -0.03 -3.94 -0.91
C LEU A 26 0.94 -4.94 -0.28
N GLY A 27 1.89 -5.46 -1.06
CA GLY A 27 2.90 -6.38 -0.56
C GLY A 27 3.74 -5.77 0.56
N SER A 28 4.18 -4.51 0.40
CA SER A 28 4.94 -3.78 1.42
C SER A 28 4.14 -3.56 2.70
N TRP A 29 2.85 -3.24 2.58
CA TRP A 29 1.96 -3.11 3.74
C TRP A 29 1.75 -4.45 4.46
N MET A 30 1.58 -5.55 3.72
CA MET A 30 1.50 -6.90 4.30
C MET A 30 2.80 -7.29 5.01
N ALA A 31 3.98 -6.97 4.44
CA ALA A 31 5.27 -7.23 5.09
C ALA A 31 5.35 -6.45 6.41
N PHE A 32 4.98 -5.17 6.37
CA PHE A 32 4.93 -4.33 7.55
C PHE A 32 4.01 -4.91 8.63
N LEU A 33 2.79 -5.32 8.27
CA LEU A 33 1.86 -5.95 9.22
C LEU A 33 2.39 -7.28 9.76
N THR A 34 3.08 -8.07 8.96
CA THR A 34 3.73 -9.31 9.42
C THR A 34 4.74 -8.99 10.52
N LEU A 35 5.59 -7.98 10.31
CA LEU A 35 6.58 -7.55 11.30
C LEU A 35 5.91 -7.03 12.58
N VAL A 36 4.88 -6.20 12.47
CA VAL A 36 4.08 -5.71 13.60
C VAL A 36 3.46 -6.89 14.36
N ASN A 37 2.87 -7.85 13.65
CA ASN A 37 2.23 -9.01 14.26
C ASN A 37 3.23 -9.87 15.06
N ILE A 38 4.44 -10.04 14.54
CA ILE A 38 5.54 -10.76 15.21
C ILE A 38 6.03 -9.99 16.45
N ILE A 39 6.24 -8.68 16.32
CA ILE A 39 6.93 -7.87 17.35
C ILE A 39 6.00 -7.46 18.48
N SER A 40 4.80 -6.99 18.17
CA SER A 40 3.89 -6.36 19.14
C SER A 40 2.44 -6.86 19.08
N GLY A 41 2.09 -7.65 18.07
CA GLY A 41 0.71 -7.98 17.75
C GLY A 41 0.05 -6.88 16.91
N ALA A 42 -0.75 -7.30 15.92
CA ALA A 42 -1.44 -6.41 15.00
C ALA A 42 -2.95 -6.26 15.30
N TYR A 43 -3.44 -6.98 16.31
CA TYR A 43 -4.84 -6.97 16.76
C TYR A 43 -4.99 -6.23 18.10
N SER A 44 -6.22 -5.82 18.45
CA SER A 44 -6.53 -5.10 19.69
C SER A 44 -5.92 -5.78 20.93
N ASP A 45 -5.55 -4.97 21.92
CA ASP A 45 -4.86 -5.40 23.13
C ASP A 45 -3.49 -6.06 22.87
N GLY A 46 -2.83 -5.70 21.76
CA GLY A 46 -1.53 -6.22 21.35
C GLY A 46 -1.57 -7.70 20.98
N ARG A 47 -2.74 -8.23 20.61
CA ARG A 47 -2.90 -9.65 20.26
C ARG A 47 -2.35 -9.93 18.87
N LYS A 48 -1.97 -11.18 18.63
CA LYS A 48 -1.61 -11.63 17.28
C LYS A 48 -2.85 -11.81 16.43
N VAL A 49 -2.77 -11.41 15.18
CA VAL A 49 -3.68 -11.81 14.11
C VAL A 49 -3.29 -13.21 13.66
N ASN A 50 -4.28 -14.08 13.49
CA ASN A 50 -4.12 -15.34 12.78
C ASN A 50 -4.60 -15.10 11.34
N TRP A 51 -3.69 -14.79 10.43
CA TRP A 51 -3.95 -14.30 9.07
C TRP A 51 -4.88 -15.20 8.26
N MET A 52 -4.70 -16.53 8.33
CA MET A 52 -5.54 -17.47 7.58
C MET A 52 -6.99 -17.35 8.00
N ASP A 53 -7.28 -17.43 9.30
CA ASP A 53 -8.64 -17.29 9.83
C ASP A 53 -9.15 -15.86 9.68
N PHE A 54 -8.30 -14.85 9.85
CA PHE A 54 -8.68 -13.44 9.69
C PHE A 54 -9.16 -13.14 8.26
N ILE A 55 -8.45 -13.61 7.24
CA ILE A 55 -8.80 -13.39 5.83
C ILE A 55 -9.97 -14.28 5.39
N THR A 56 -10.01 -15.53 5.85
CA THR A 56 -11.07 -16.49 5.46
C THR A 56 -12.33 -16.39 6.32
N ASN A 57 -12.37 -15.46 7.27
CA ASN A 57 -13.43 -15.34 8.28
C ASN A 57 -13.64 -16.65 9.07
N GLY A 58 -12.52 -17.25 9.46
CA GLY A 58 -12.44 -18.43 10.30
C GLY A 58 -12.78 -18.16 11.77
N PRO A 59 -12.84 -19.21 12.59
CA PRO A 59 -13.32 -19.14 13.97
C PRO A 59 -12.32 -18.50 14.95
N VAL A 60 -11.01 -18.54 14.69
CA VAL A 60 -9.98 -18.06 15.60
C VAL A 60 -9.10 -17.04 14.90
N THR A 61 -9.61 -15.81 14.77
CA THR A 61 -8.94 -14.73 14.03
C THR A 61 -7.77 -14.07 14.76
N ASN A 62 -7.61 -14.35 16.06
CA ASN A 62 -6.55 -13.78 16.88
C ASN A 62 -6.13 -14.71 18.02
N SER A 63 -4.93 -14.50 18.52
CA SER A 63 -4.32 -15.28 19.60
C SER A 63 -3.52 -14.39 20.56
N THR A 64 -3.19 -14.92 21.75
CA THR A 64 -2.27 -14.23 22.67
C THR A 64 -0.94 -13.98 21.96
N HIS A 65 -0.38 -12.79 22.13
CA HIS A 65 0.88 -12.44 21.49
C HIS A 65 2.06 -13.12 22.18
N GLU A 66 2.88 -13.77 21.37
CA GLU A 66 4.19 -14.27 21.71
C GLU A 66 5.16 -13.80 20.62
N ILE A 67 6.33 -13.29 21.02
CA ILE A 67 7.35 -12.84 20.08
C ILE A 67 7.89 -14.06 19.34
N GLY A 68 7.69 -14.09 18.02
CA GLY A 68 8.14 -15.18 17.16
C GLY A 68 7.27 -15.32 15.92
N LEU A 69 7.65 -16.22 15.02
CA LEU A 69 6.83 -16.58 13.85
C LEU A 69 5.79 -17.64 14.26
N ASN A 70 4.51 -17.38 14.02
CA ASN A 70 3.50 -18.42 14.10
C ASN A 70 3.51 -19.22 12.80
N PHE A 71 3.90 -20.48 12.87
CA PHE A 71 3.86 -21.39 11.73
C PHE A 71 2.52 -22.15 11.70
N PRO A 72 1.87 -22.28 10.52
CA PRO A 72 2.28 -21.77 9.21
C PRO A 72 1.80 -20.34 8.89
N ASP A 73 1.01 -19.75 9.78
CA ASP A 73 0.20 -18.56 9.55
C ASP A 73 0.99 -17.30 9.12
N ASP A 74 1.90 -16.80 9.97
CA ASP A 74 2.74 -15.63 9.68
C ASP A 74 3.67 -15.89 8.48
N LEU A 75 4.12 -17.15 8.31
CA LEU A 75 5.01 -17.53 7.21
C LEU A 75 4.30 -17.43 5.86
N ILE A 76 3.08 -17.95 5.75
CA ILE A 76 2.30 -17.88 4.51
C ILE A 76 2.03 -16.42 4.16
N PHE A 77 1.62 -15.62 5.14
CA PHE A 77 1.37 -14.19 4.92
C PHE A 77 2.64 -13.44 4.47
N ALA A 78 3.80 -13.76 5.05
CA ALA A 78 5.10 -13.24 4.64
C ALA A 78 5.48 -13.65 3.20
N ILE A 79 5.23 -14.91 2.81
CA ILE A 79 5.52 -15.40 1.45
C ILE A 79 4.65 -14.67 0.42
N ILE A 80 3.35 -14.52 0.69
CA ILE A 80 2.45 -13.77 -0.21
C ILE A 80 2.89 -12.32 -0.33
N SER A 81 3.26 -11.69 0.80
CA SER A 81 3.81 -10.35 0.81
C SER A 81 5.06 -10.22 -0.05
N ALA A 82 6.04 -11.11 0.12
CA ALA A 82 7.28 -11.11 -0.66
C ALA A 82 7.02 -11.32 -2.17
N ALA A 83 6.06 -12.19 -2.52
CA ALA A 83 5.66 -12.40 -3.90
C ALA A 83 5.05 -11.13 -4.52
N LEU A 84 4.15 -10.45 -3.82
CA LEU A 84 3.53 -9.20 -4.28
C LEU A 84 4.56 -8.07 -4.44
N ILE A 85 5.49 -7.95 -3.50
CA ILE A 85 6.62 -7.00 -3.61
C ILE A 85 7.44 -7.33 -4.86
N GLY A 86 7.83 -8.60 -5.04
CA GLY A 86 8.61 -9.04 -6.20
C GLY A 86 7.92 -8.73 -7.53
N ILE A 87 6.64 -9.08 -7.66
CA ILE A 87 5.82 -8.78 -8.83
C ILE A 87 5.75 -7.26 -9.08
N GLY A 88 5.52 -6.47 -8.02
CA GLY A 88 5.45 -5.02 -8.13
C GLY A 88 6.77 -4.39 -8.56
N VAL A 89 7.89 -4.81 -7.98
CA VAL A 89 9.24 -4.35 -8.35
C VAL A 89 9.56 -4.69 -9.80
N MET A 90 9.32 -5.94 -10.21
CA MET A 90 9.55 -6.37 -11.59
C MET A 90 8.67 -5.59 -12.56
N GLY A 91 7.38 -5.45 -12.26
CA GLY A 91 6.44 -4.74 -13.11
C GLY A 91 6.77 -3.26 -13.27
N ILE A 92 7.07 -2.55 -12.18
CA ILE A 92 7.50 -1.14 -12.24
C ILE A 92 8.79 -1.01 -13.04
N GLY A 93 9.76 -1.90 -12.79
CA GLY A 93 11.06 -1.90 -13.45
C GLY A 93 10.96 -2.13 -14.96
N SER A 94 10.05 -3.00 -15.41
CA SER A 94 9.81 -3.25 -16.84
C SER A 94 8.98 -2.18 -17.53
N SER A 95 8.18 -1.39 -16.79
CA SER A 95 7.36 -0.32 -17.35
C SER A 95 8.08 1.03 -17.50
N ARG A 96 9.35 1.14 -17.08
CA ARG A 96 10.08 2.41 -17.06
C ARG A 96 11.54 2.26 -17.49
N GLU A 97 12.04 3.22 -18.26
CA GLU A 97 13.44 3.26 -18.72
C GLU A 97 14.45 3.41 -17.57
N ASP A 98 14.08 4.17 -16.53
CA ASP A 98 14.88 4.39 -15.32
C ASP A 98 14.71 3.26 -14.26
N GLY A 99 13.88 2.27 -14.58
CA GLY A 99 13.59 1.10 -13.76
C GLY A 99 12.94 1.43 -12.41
N PHE A 100 12.96 0.46 -11.51
CA PHE A 100 12.39 0.60 -10.16
C PHE A 100 13.13 1.64 -9.30
N GLY A 101 14.46 1.72 -9.44
CA GLY A 101 15.27 2.72 -8.73
C GLY A 101 14.95 4.15 -9.17
N GLY A 102 14.79 4.37 -10.47
CA GLY A 102 14.32 5.64 -11.02
C GLY A 102 12.95 6.02 -10.49
N TRP A 103 12.00 5.08 -10.51
CA TRP A 103 10.67 5.29 -9.93
C TRP A 103 10.71 5.76 -8.47
N ILE A 104 11.47 5.08 -7.59
CA ILE A 104 11.60 5.50 -6.19
C ILE A 104 12.19 6.91 -6.08
N SER A 105 13.27 7.19 -6.81
CA SER A 105 13.93 8.50 -6.76
C SER A 105 13.05 9.64 -7.32
N GLY A 106 12.06 9.30 -8.15
CA GLY A 106 11.06 10.21 -8.67
C GLY A 106 9.95 10.58 -7.68
N LEU A 107 9.66 9.74 -6.68
CA LEU A 107 8.52 9.94 -5.75
C LEU A 107 8.51 11.31 -5.03
N PRO A 108 9.64 11.86 -4.53
CA PRO A 108 9.63 13.19 -3.90
C PRO A 108 9.27 14.31 -4.87
N ASN A 109 9.48 14.09 -6.17
CA ASN A 109 9.16 15.05 -7.22
C ASN A 109 7.71 14.95 -7.70
N GLU A 110 6.94 13.96 -7.24
CA GLU A 110 5.54 13.78 -7.61
C GLU A 110 4.67 14.95 -7.18
N ARG A 111 3.63 15.23 -7.96
CA ARG A 111 2.75 16.40 -7.74
C ARG A 111 2.09 16.36 -6.37
N ILE A 112 1.67 15.18 -5.91
CA ILE A 112 1.05 14.99 -4.59
C ILE A 112 2.02 15.46 -3.48
N MET A 113 3.29 15.06 -3.56
CA MET A 113 4.32 15.43 -2.58
C MET A 113 4.68 16.92 -2.66
N ARG A 114 4.85 17.46 -3.87
CA ARG A 114 5.11 18.90 -4.05
C ARG A 114 3.98 19.79 -3.53
N SER A 115 2.73 19.33 -3.68
CA SER A 115 1.53 20.07 -3.26
C SER A 115 1.39 20.18 -1.73
N LEU A 116 2.08 19.32 -0.95
CA LEU A 116 2.13 19.43 0.52
C LEU A 116 2.88 20.69 0.97
N ILE A 117 3.93 21.08 0.25
CA ILE A 117 4.89 22.11 0.68
C ILE A 117 4.66 23.44 -0.04
N SER A 118 4.13 23.42 -1.28
CA SER A 118 3.95 24.62 -2.10
C SER A 118 2.47 24.88 -2.43
N PRO A 119 1.77 25.73 -1.65
CA PRO A 119 0.38 26.14 -1.91
C PRO A 119 0.22 27.00 -3.17
N ASN A 120 1.31 27.59 -3.66
CA ASN A 120 1.29 28.63 -4.69
C ASN A 120 0.93 28.11 -6.10
N LEU A 121 0.73 26.79 -6.26
CA LEU A 121 0.45 26.14 -7.54
C LEU A 121 -1.03 25.75 -7.72
N ASP A 122 -1.73 25.35 -6.65
CA ASP A 122 -3.15 24.98 -6.66
C ASP A 122 -3.62 24.65 -5.22
N ILE A 123 -4.48 25.49 -4.63
CA ILE A 123 -4.94 25.31 -3.25
C ILE A 123 -5.75 24.01 -3.06
N VAL A 124 -6.47 23.54 -4.09
CA VAL A 124 -7.25 22.31 -3.99
C VAL A 124 -6.33 21.10 -3.96
N ARG A 125 -5.24 21.10 -4.74
CA ARG A 125 -4.21 20.05 -4.65
C ARG A 125 -3.51 20.04 -3.32
N THR A 126 -3.24 21.20 -2.74
CA THR A 126 -2.68 21.29 -1.38
C THR A 126 -3.62 20.68 -0.35
N ILE A 127 -4.89 21.08 -0.35
CA ILE A 127 -5.91 20.50 0.55
C ILE A 127 -5.98 18.98 0.35
N ALA A 128 -6.05 18.52 -0.90
CA ALA A 128 -6.11 17.11 -1.26
C ALA A 128 -4.91 16.32 -0.70
N SER A 129 -3.69 16.81 -0.88
CA SER A 129 -2.49 16.18 -0.33
C SER A 129 -2.48 16.17 1.20
N TRP A 130 -2.93 17.25 1.86
CA TRP A 130 -3.05 17.29 3.31
C TRP A 130 -4.11 16.32 3.84
N MET A 131 -5.23 16.13 3.13
CA MET A 131 -6.23 15.11 3.49
C MET A 131 -5.61 13.71 3.46
N MET A 132 -4.87 13.37 2.40
CA MET A 132 -4.17 12.09 2.31
C MET A 132 -3.18 11.91 3.47
N LEU A 133 -2.37 12.93 3.76
CA LEU A 133 -1.40 12.89 4.84
C LEU A 133 -2.07 12.71 6.21
N LEU A 134 -3.15 13.44 6.48
CA LEU A 134 -3.91 13.32 7.73
C LEU A 134 -4.50 11.92 7.92
N GLY A 135 -5.02 11.31 6.86
CA GLY A 135 -5.51 9.93 6.92
C GLY A 135 -4.41 8.93 7.30
N ILE A 136 -3.24 9.06 6.68
CA ILE A 136 -2.07 8.21 6.98
C ILE A 136 -1.60 8.44 8.41
N VAL A 137 -1.41 9.70 8.82
CA VAL A 137 -0.98 10.06 10.20
C VAL A 137 -1.97 9.55 11.24
N TYR A 138 -3.28 9.65 10.97
CA TYR A 138 -4.30 9.08 11.84
C TYR A 138 -4.15 7.57 12.00
N TYR A 139 -4.06 6.82 10.89
CA TYR A 139 -3.94 5.36 10.93
C TYR A 139 -2.70 4.92 11.73
N PHE A 140 -1.54 5.49 11.43
CA PHE A 140 -0.30 5.14 12.14
C PHE A 140 -0.34 5.58 13.60
N GLY A 141 -0.78 6.81 13.89
CA GLY A 141 -0.86 7.34 15.25
C GLY A 141 -1.82 6.55 16.14
N TRP A 142 -2.99 6.18 15.61
CA TRP A 142 -3.95 5.33 16.32
C TRP A 142 -3.40 3.91 16.51
N SER A 143 -2.90 3.28 15.45
CA SER A 143 -2.44 1.88 15.52
C SER A 143 -1.20 1.70 16.38
N LEU A 144 -0.31 2.68 16.45
CA LEU A 144 0.83 2.68 17.37
C LEU A 144 0.41 2.76 18.84
N ARG A 145 -0.69 3.46 19.13
CA ARG A 145 -1.18 3.68 20.50
C ARG A 145 -2.06 2.53 20.98
N GLU A 146 -2.97 2.06 20.13
CA GLU A 146 -4.03 1.12 20.48
C GLU A 146 -3.76 -0.30 19.94
N THR A 147 -2.67 -0.52 19.19
CA THR A 147 -2.29 -1.82 18.56
C THR A 147 -3.31 -2.40 17.57
N THR A 148 -4.32 -1.60 17.19
CA THR A 148 -5.42 -2.00 16.31
C THR A 148 -5.09 -1.81 14.83
N TRP A 149 -4.05 -2.48 14.32
CA TRP A 149 -3.58 -2.29 12.95
C TRP A 149 -4.54 -2.83 11.89
N VAL A 150 -5.30 -3.88 12.23
CA VAL A 150 -6.27 -4.52 11.32
C VAL A 150 -7.72 -4.11 11.59
N ASP A 151 -7.94 -3.06 12.41
CA ASP A 151 -9.27 -2.59 12.74
C ASP A 151 -9.96 -1.92 11.53
N PRO A 152 -11.12 -2.42 11.07
CA PRO A 152 -11.82 -1.88 9.91
C PRO A 152 -12.28 -0.43 10.10
N GLY A 153 -12.61 0.00 11.32
CA GLY A 153 -13.03 1.36 11.62
C GLY A 153 -11.87 2.35 11.51
N VAL A 154 -10.71 2.00 12.06
CA VAL A 154 -9.47 2.80 11.95
C VAL A 154 -9.06 2.92 10.48
N TYR A 155 -9.10 1.81 9.74
CA TYR A 155 -8.84 1.80 8.31
C TYR A 155 -9.85 2.65 7.52
N SER A 156 -11.14 2.59 7.86
CA SER A 156 -12.21 3.32 7.17
C SER A 156 -12.01 4.84 7.22
N VAL A 157 -11.57 5.39 8.36
CA VAL A 157 -11.27 6.82 8.49
C VAL A 157 -10.09 7.21 7.60
N MET A 158 -9.03 6.40 7.60
CA MET A 158 -7.85 6.64 6.76
C MET A 158 -8.20 6.59 5.28
N ILE A 159 -8.87 5.52 4.83
CA ILE A 159 -9.15 5.32 3.41
C ILE A 159 -10.14 6.35 2.89
N ALA A 160 -11.10 6.81 3.70
CA ALA A 160 -12.00 7.91 3.31
C ALA A 160 -11.21 9.19 3.00
N LEU A 161 -10.31 9.61 3.91
CA LEU A 161 -9.49 10.81 3.72
C LEU A 161 -8.54 10.68 2.52
N VAL A 162 -7.86 9.53 2.39
CA VAL A 162 -6.95 9.25 1.28
C VAL A 162 -7.69 9.21 -0.05
N SER A 163 -8.85 8.57 -0.11
CA SER A 163 -9.63 8.43 -1.35
C SER A 163 -10.19 9.77 -1.82
N VAL A 164 -10.67 10.62 -0.90
CA VAL A 164 -11.13 11.97 -1.26
C VAL A 164 -9.97 12.83 -1.77
N GLY A 165 -8.81 12.77 -1.10
CA GLY A 165 -7.62 13.49 -1.57
C GLY A 165 -7.15 13.01 -2.96
N LEU A 166 -7.08 11.70 -3.19
CA LEU A 166 -6.76 11.14 -4.51
C LEU A 166 -7.77 11.56 -5.58
N GLY A 167 -9.07 11.50 -5.26
CA GLY A 167 -10.13 11.90 -6.17
C GLY A 167 -10.05 13.38 -6.57
N LEU A 168 -9.73 14.27 -5.62
CA LEU A 168 -9.51 15.68 -5.91
C LEU A 168 -8.30 15.91 -6.82
N HIS A 169 -7.21 15.17 -6.64
CA HIS A 169 -6.06 15.23 -7.55
C HIS A 169 -6.44 14.79 -8.97
N TRP A 170 -7.19 13.70 -9.11
CA TRP A 170 -7.66 13.24 -10.43
C TRP A 170 -8.60 14.20 -11.12
N ILE A 171 -9.54 14.80 -10.40
CA ILE A 171 -10.43 15.85 -10.96
C ILE A 171 -9.58 17.02 -11.46
N ARG A 172 -8.59 17.46 -10.66
CA ARG A 172 -7.68 18.54 -11.06
C ARG A 172 -6.77 18.16 -12.22
N ASP A 173 -6.38 16.91 -12.35
CA ASP A 173 -5.60 16.41 -13.50
C ASP A 173 -6.46 16.35 -14.78
N ALA A 174 -7.77 16.13 -14.67
CA ALA A 174 -8.68 16.12 -15.81
C ALA A 174 -9.07 17.54 -16.30
N GLU A 175 -8.96 18.55 -15.43
CA GLU A 175 -9.25 19.96 -15.75
C GLU A 175 -8.10 20.67 -16.50
N ASN A 176 -6.90 20.09 -16.52
CA ASN A 176 -5.70 20.67 -17.15
C ASN A 176 -5.24 19.84 -18.35
#